data_AF-A0A2R6C4D8-F1
#
_entry.id   AF-A0A2R6C4D8-F1
#
_cell.length_a   1.000
_cell.length_b   1.000
_cell.length_c   1.000
_cell.angle_alpha   90.00
_cell.angle_beta   90.00
_cell.angle_gamma   90.00
#
_symmetry.space_group_name_H-M   'P 1'
#
loop_
_entity.id
_entity.type
_entity.pdbx_description
1 polymer ?
#
loop_
_entity_poly.entity_id
_entity_poly.type
_entity_poly.pdbx_seq_one_letter_code
_entity_poly.pdbx_strand_id
1 'polypeptide(L)' 'MPLRYTKIVCTIGPATSEENMIVELVKAGMDAARLNFSHGSHSEHLQRLKSL' A
#
# COMPACT_ATOMS: atom_id res chain seq x y z
N MET A 1 5.98 -21.59 5.16
CA MET A 1 4.77 -21.78 4.33
C MET A 1 5.21 -22.06 2.89
N PRO A 2 4.49 -22.91 2.15
CA PRO A 2 4.75 -23.07 0.71
C PRO A 2 4.65 -21.72 -0.02
N LEU A 3 5.34 -21.60 -1.15
CA LEU A 3 5.32 -20.37 -1.93
C LEU A 3 3.88 -20.05 -2.34
N ARG A 4 3.42 -18.83 -2.05
CA ARG A 4 2.11 -18.33 -2.44
C ARG A 4 2.17 -17.83 -3.89
N TYR A 5 1.29 -18.35 -4.74
CA TYR A 5 1.19 -17.93 -6.15
C TYR A 5 0.23 -16.74 -6.34
N THR A 6 -0.89 -16.70 -5.60
CA THR A 6 -1.86 -15.60 -5.69
C THR A 6 -1.32 -14.34 -5.04
N LYS A 7 -1.32 -13.24 -5.79
CA LYS A 7 -0.84 -11.92 -5.35
C LYS A 7 -1.93 -11.13 -4.64
N ILE A 8 -1.55 -10.28 -3.68
CA ILE A 8 -2.44 -9.43 -2.89
C ILE A 8 -2.12 -7.97 -3.22
N VAL A 9 -3.16 -7.23 -3.58
CA VAL A 9 -3.08 -5.79 -3.84
C VAL A 9 -3.83 -5.06 -2.72
N CYS A 10 -3.17 -4.12 -2.04
CA CYS A 10 -3.78 -3.33 -0.97
C CYS A 10 -3.97 -1.88 -1.41
N THR A 11 -5.14 -1.29 -1.13
CA THR A 11 -5.34 0.14 -1.42
C THR A 11 -4.72 0.99 -0.30
N ILE A 12 -3.89 1.96 -0.67
CA ILE A 12 -3.25 2.88 0.28
C ILE A 12 -4.10 4.13 0.46
N GLY A 13 -4.41 4.44 1.71
CA GLY A 13 -5.21 5.59 2.11
C GLY A 13 -4.82 6.05 3.52
N PRO A 14 -5.63 6.91 4.15
CA PRO A 14 -5.30 7.51 5.45
C PRO A 14 -4.99 6.50 6.56
N ALA A 15 -5.63 5.32 6.55
CA ALA A 15 -5.39 4.27 7.54
C ALA A 15 -4.09 3.48 7.31
N THR A 16 -3.46 3.61 6.14
CA THR A 16 -2.38 2.73 5.68
C THR A 16 -1.21 3.48 5.04
N SER A 17 -1.16 4.82 5.15
CA SER A 17 -0.10 5.65 4.54
C SER A 17 1.13 5.85 5.42
N GLU A 18 1.03 5.50 6.71
CA GLU A 18 2.17 5.53 7.66
C GLU A 18 3.16 4.40 7.35
N GLU A 19 4.46 4.71 7.41
CA GLU A 19 5.55 3.77 7.08
C GLU A 19 5.44 2.46 7.86
N ASN A 20 5.23 2.55 9.18
CA ASN A 20 5.07 1.36 10.03
C ASN A 20 3.89 0.48 9.59
N MET A 21 2.79 1.09 9.14
CA MET A 21 1.63 0.34 8.69
C MET A 21 1.90 -0.34 7.34
N ILE A 22 2.64 0.30 6.44
CA ILE A 22 3.08 -0.28 5.17
C ILE A 22 3.98 -1.50 5.42
N VAL A 23 4.92 -1.39 6.36
CA VAL A 23 5.77 -2.52 6.79
C VAL A 23 4.93 -3.70 7.28
N GLU A 24 3.91 -3.45 8.11
CA GLU A 24 3.01 -4.51 8.58
C GLU A 24 2.18 -5.12 7.45
N LEU A 25 1.74 -4.33 6.46
CA LEU A 25 1.07 -4.85 5.26
C LEU A 25 2.00 -5.74 4.41
N VAL A 26 3.26 -5.36 4.24
CA VAL A 26 4.26 -6.17 3.51
C VAL A 26 4.50 -7.49 4.25
N LYS A 27 4.71 -7.44 5.58
CA LYS A 27 4.87 -8.65 6.41
C LYS A 27 3.63 -9.55 6.39
N ALA A 28 2.44 -8.96 6.32
CA ALA A 28 1.18 -9.69 6.20
C ALA A 28 0.95 -10.27 4.78
N GLY A 29 1.73 -9.85 3.78
CA GLY A 29 1.72 -10.45 2.43
C GLY A 29 1.24 -9.53 1.30
N MET A 30 1.26 -8.21 1.45
CA MET A 30 1.03 -7.30 0.32
C MET A 30 2.10 -7.48 -0.77
N ASP A 31 1.69 -7.63 -2.03
CA ASP A 31 2.61 -7.68 -3.19
C ASP A 31 2.60 -6.39 -4.01
N ALA A 32 1.50 -5.63 -3.98
CA ALA A 32 1.38 -4.36 -4.69
C ALA A 32 0.50 -3.37 -3.93
N ALA A 33 0.86 -2.09 -4.02
CA ALA A 33 0.10 -0.98 -3.49
C ALA A 33 -0.76 -0.35 -4.59
N ARG A 34 -2.06 -0.18 -4.33
CA ARG A 34 -3.00 0.55 -5.18
C ARG A 34 -3.18 1.97 -4.65
N LEU A 35 -2.85 2.96 -5.47
CA LEU A 35 -3.23 4.36 -5.25
C LEU A 35 -4.58 4.60 -5.95
N ASN A 36 -5.62 4.91 -5.18
CA ASN A 36 -6.96 5.13 -5.73
C ASN A 36 -7.17 6.60 -6.11
N PHE A 37 -7.02 6.92 -7.40
CA PHE A 37 -7.14 8.30 -7.92
C PHE A 37 -8.58 8.84 -7.99
N SER A 38 -9.59 8.06 -7.62
CA SER A 38 -10.94 8.59 -7.41
C SER A 38 -11.02 9.54 -6.19
N HIS A 39 -10.01 9.52 -5.31
CA HIS A 39 -9.92 10.36 -4.12
C HIS A 39 -8.50 10.88 -3.88
N GLY A 40 -8.39 12.11 -3.40
CA GLY A 40 -7.13 12.75 -3.05
C GLY A 40 -6.50 13.52 -4.21
N SER A 41 -5.57 14.41 -3.86
CA SER A 41 -4.80 15.21 -4.82
C SER A 41 -3.57 14.45 -5.34
N HIS A 42 -3.00 14.93 -6.45
CA HIS A 42 -1.71 14.41 -6.95
C HIS A 42 -0.60 14.53 -5.91
N SER A 43 -0.58 15.62 -5.13
CA SER A 43 0.37 15.82 -4.04
C SER A 43 0.23 14.80 -2.92
N GLU A 44 -0.99 14.43 -2.55
CA GLU A 44 -1.22 13.37 -1.55
C GLU A 44 -0.78 12.01 -2.07
N HIS A 45 -1.06 11.70 -3.34
CA HIS A 45 -0.56 10.46 -3.96
C HIS A 45 0.97 10.41 -4.02
N LEU A 46 1.63 11.55 -4.29
CA LEU A 46 3.09 11.65 -4.25
C LEU A 46 3.64 11.42 -2.84
N GLN A 47 2.98 11.95 -1.81
CA GLN A 47 3.37 11.69 -0.42
C GLN A 47 3.24 10.20 -0.07
N ARG A 48 2.13 9.55 -0.45
CA ARG A 48 1.93 8.11 -0.26
C ARG A 48 2.95 7.28 -1.03
N LEU A 49 3.35 7.72 -2.23
CA LEU A 49 4.39 7.03 -3.02
C LEU A 49 5.75 7.08 -2.29
N LYS A 50 6.07 8.17 -1.62
CA LYS A 50 7.34 8.35 -0.90
C LYS A 50 7.44 7.51 0.37
N SER A 51 6.32 7.03 0.91
CA SER A 51 6.29 6.17 2.10
C SER A 51 6.23 4.66 1.78
N LEU A 52 6.08 4.28 0.50
CA LEU A 52 6.19 2.90 0.00
C LEU A 52 7.64 2.49 -0.21
#